data_AF-A0A9E3W3H4-F1
#
_entry.id   AF-A0A9E3W3H4-F1
#
_cell.length_a   1.000
_cell.length_b   1.000
_cell.length_c   1.000
_cell.angle_alpha   90.00
_cell.angle_beta   90.00
_cell.angle_gamma   90.00
#
_symmetry.space_group_name_H-M   'P 1'
#
loop_
_entity.id
_entity.type
_entity.pdbx_description
1 polymer ?
#
loop_
_entity_poly.entity_id
_entity_poly.type
_entity_poly.pdbx_seq_one_letter_code
_entity_poly.pdbx_strand_id
1 'polypeptide(L)'
;MGRAAAAIVAGALAAGCTDAATRVAYDVEAGAKAAAASPDGRATVRHEPSRWPEGCDGAWRLEIGAGRAADPRKGSITVKCAGHGLWYTTYHLNFVVVPATVRADKRAGEPVLVDLERRGAEIALVGVR
;
A
#
# COMPACT_ATOMS: atom_id res chain seq x y z
N MET A 1 6.05 -5.18 -28.45
CA MET A 1 5.38 -4.71 -27.21
C MET A 1 5.69 -5.71 -26.11
N GLY A 2 6.83 -5.55 -25.44
CA GLY A 2 7.29 -6.49 -24.41
C GLY A 2 6.49 -6.30 -23.13
N ARG A 3 5.95 -7.39 -22.59
CA ARG A 3 5.37 -7.41 -21.24
C ARG A 3 6.51 -7.18 -20.26
N ALA A 4 6.68 -5.94 -19.80
CA ALA A 4 7.66 -5.59 -18.77
C ALA A 4 7.31 -6.33 -17.47
N ALA A 5 8.28 -7.02 -16.90
CA ALA A 5 8.10 -7.82 -15.70
C ALA A 5 8.15 -6.90 -14.47
N ALA A 6 6.99 -6.55 -13.92
CA ALA A 6 6.95 -5.92 -12.60
C ALA A 6 7.37 -6.94 -11.54
N ALA A 7 8.31 -6.55 -10.68
CA ALA A 7 8.63 -7.35 -9.49
C ALA A 7 7.40 -7.37 -8.57
N ILE A 8 6.83 -8.54 -8.34
CA ILE A 8 5.77 -8.73 -7.34
C ILE A 8 6.45 -8.94 -6.00
N VAL A 9 6.32 -7.97 -5.12
CA VAL A 9 6.74 -8.10 -3.72
C VAL A 9 5.55 -8.66 -2.96
N ALA A 10 5.66 -9.92 -2.56
CA ALA A 10 4.82 -10.47 -1.51
C ALA A 10 5.37 -9.94 -0.18
N GLY A 11 4.63 -9.07 0.50
CA GLY A 11 5.01 -8.50 1.79
C GLY A 11 5.36 -9.61 2.77
N ALA A 12 6.65 -9.74 3.10
CA ALA A 12 7.10 -10.66 4.13
C ALA A 12 6.73 -10.06 5.49
N LEU A 13 5.60 -10.51 6.02
CA LEU A 13 5.17 -10.52 7.41
C LEU A 13 6.15 -9.85 8.40
N ALA A 14 5.98 -8.55 8.64
CA ALA A 14 6.25 -8.02 9.97
C ALA A 14 5.23 -8.64 10.93
N ALA A 15 5.55 -9.84 11.44
CA ALA A 15 4.72 -10.66 12.32
C ALA A 15 4.62 -10.07 13.75
N GLY A 16 4.42 -8.76 13.87
CA GLY A 16 4.10 -8.08 15.12
C GLY A 16 2.59 -7.86 15.28
N CYS A 17 2.13 -7.69 16.51
CA CYS A 17 0.79 -7.19 16.84
C CYS A 17 0.65 -5.73 16.39
N THR A 18 0.50 -5.50 15.10
CA THR A 18 0.30 -4.19 14.49
C THR A 18 -0.93 -4.22 13.59
N ASP A 19 -1.67 -3.11 13.57
CA ASP A 19 -2.98 -2.98 12.92
C ASP A 19 -2.90 -3.07 11.39
N ALA A 20 -4.06 -3.27 10.75
CA ALA A 20 -4.14 -3.48 9.30
C ALA A 20 -3.56 -2.32 8.47
N ALA A 21 -3.74 -1.06 8.89
CA ALA A 21 -3.23 0.09 8.15
C ALA A 21 -1.70 0.18 8.22
N THR A 22 -1.13 -0.11 9.39
CA THR A 22 0.33 -0.16 9.58
C THR A 22 0.97 -1.28 8.76
N ARG A 23 0.34 -2.44 8.63
CA ARG A 23 0.82 -3.54 7.76
C ARG A 23 0.88 -3.14 6.29
N VAL A 24 -0.17 -2.49 5.77
CA VAL A 24 -0.13 -1.95 4.39
C VAL A 24 1.01 -0.95 4.24
N ALA A 25 1.25 -0.09 5.23
CA ALA A 25 2.32 0.89 5.15
C ALA A 25 3.71 0.25 5.02
N TYR A 26 3.99 -0.83 5.76
CA TYR A 26 5.24 -1.59 5.62
C TYR A 26 5.37 -2.27 4.26
N ASP A 27 4.29 -2.86 3.76
CA ASP A 27 4.30 -3.49 2.44
C ASP A 27 4.58 -2.46 1.34
N VAL A 28 4.00 -1.26 1.45
CA VAL A 28 4.26 -0.16 0.52
C VAL A 28 5.68 0.39 0.65
N GLU A 29 6.24 0.48 1.87
CA GLU A 29 7.65 0.84 2.07
C GLU A 29 8.58 -0.18 1.40
N ALA A 30 8.32 -1.48 1.61
CA ALA A 30 9.10 -2.54 0.97
C ALA A 30 8.99 -2.47 -0.56
N GLY A 31 7.78 -2.22 -1.09
CA GLY A 31 7.55 -1.96 -2.50
C GLY A 31 8.30 -0.74 -3.02
N ALA A 32 8.36 0.35 -2.25
CA ALA A 32 9.07 1.55 -2.64
C ALA A 32 10.58 1.31 -2.72
N LYS A 33 11.14 0.58 -1.75
CA LYS A 33 12.55 0.13 -1.78
C LYS A 33 12.81 -0.77 -2.99
N ALA A 34 11.89 -1.69 -3.31
CA ALA A 34 11.99 -2.56 -4.47
C ALA A 34 11.92 -1.77 -5.80
N ALA A 35 10.98 -0.83 -5.94
CA ALA A 35 10.90 0.06 -7.09
C ALA A 35 12.17 0.91 -7.22
N ALA A 36 12.74 1.35 -6.10
CA ALA A 36 14.00 2.09 -6.05
C ALA A 36 15.24 1.25 -6.43
N ALA A 37 15.21 -0.07 -6.20
CA ALA A 37 16.28 -0.97 -6.62
C ALA A 37 16.08 -1.52 -8.06
N SER A 38 14.85 -1.50 -8.57
CA SER A 38 14.49 -2.08 -9.86
C SER A 38 15.03 -1.28 -11.06
N PRO A 39 15.63 -1.93 -12.08
CA PRO A 39 16.04 -1.27 -13.33
C PRO A 39 14.89 -0.55 -14.03
N ASP A 40 13.70 -1.15 -14.02
CA ASP A 40 12.49 -0.59 -14.65
C ASP A 40 11.81 0.47 -13.75
N GLY A 41 12.32 0.67 -12.54
CA GLY A 41 11.77 1.62 -11.58
C GLY A 41 10.37 1.27 -11.09
N ARG A 42 9.91 0.03 -11.26
CA ARG A 42 8.54 -0.39 -10.93
C ARG A 42 8.53 -1.52 -9.91
N ALA A 43 7.51 -1.51 -9.06
CA ALA A 43 7.16 -2.63 -8.18
C ALA A 43 5.64 -2.71 -8.01
N THR A 44 5.14 -3.93 -7.86
CA THR A 44 3.75 -4.18 -7.45
C THR A 44 3.76 -4.84 -6.09
N VAL A 45 3.09 -4.22 -5.14
CA VAL A 45 2.89 -4.75 -3.78
C VAL A 45 1.58 -5.50 -3.76
N ARG A 46 1.60 -6.75 -3.30
CA ARG A 46 0.38 -7.52 -3.01
C ARG A 46 0.13 -7.50 -1.51
N HIS A 47 -0.98 -6.90 -1.09
CA HIS A 47 -1.40 -6.88 0.31
C HIS A 47 -2.75 -7.60 0.49
N GLU A 48 -2.86 -8.39 1.55
CA GLU A 48 -4.09 -9.02 1.99
C GLU A 48 -4.10 -9.00 3.52
N PRO A 49 -5.10 -8.36 4.16
CA PRO A 49 -5.15 -8.30 5.61
C PRO A 49 -5.46 -9.68 6.18
N SER A 50 -4.43 -10.35 6.71
CA SER A 50 -4.53 -11.68 7.32
C SER A 50 -5.46 -11.68 8.54
N ARG A 51 -6.37 -12.65 8.64
CA ARG A 51 -7.44 -12.79 9.66
C ARG A 51 -7.08 -12.59 11.14
N TRP A 52 -5.82 -12.68 11.55
CA TRP A 52 -5.43 -12.57 12.96
C TRP A 52 -4.06 -11.89 13.13
N PRO A 53 -3.82 -11.08 14.18
CA PRO A 53 -4.76 -10.59 15.20
C PRO A 53 -5.61 -9.39 14.77
N GLU A 54 -5.24 -8.72 13.67
CA GLU A 54 -5.78 -7.42 13.24
C GLU A 54 -6.14 -7.49 11.74
N GLY A 55 -6.88 -8.53 11.37
CA GLY A 55 -7.31 -8.82 10.00
C GLY A 55 -8.71 -8.33 9.69
N CYS A 56 -9.08 -8.35 8.41
CA CYS A 56 -10.47 -8.18 8.03
C CYS A 56 -11.11 -9.57 7.80
N ASP A 57 -12.07 -9.96 8.66
CA ASP A 57 -12.84 -11.22 8.48
C ASP A 57 -13.92 -11.12 7.39
N GLY A 58 -14.16 -9.91 6.88
CA GLY A 58 -15.19 -9.62 5.89
C GLY A 58 -14.68 -8.74 4.75
N ALA A 59 -15.62 -8.14 4.02
CA ALA A 59 -15.30 -7.11 3.05
C ALA A 59 -14.53 -5.97 3.71
N TRP A 60 -13.60 -5.38 2.96
CA TRP A 60 -12.72 -4.36 3.46
C TRP A 60 -12.43 -3.30 2.40
N ARG A 61 -12.01 -2.13 2.86
CA ARG A 61 -11.64 -1.01 2.01
C ARG A 61 -10.28 -0.48 2.39
N LEU A 62 -9.40 -0.38 1.41
CA LEU A 62 -8.18 0.40 1.49
C LEU A 62 -8.44 1.80 0.97
N GLU A 63 -7.97 2.81 1.69
CA GLU A 63 -7.83 4.17 1.16
C GLU A 63 -6.41 4.66 1.43
N ILE A 64 -5.75 5.16 0.39
CA ILE A 64 -4.45 5.80 0.50
C ILE A 64 -4.67 7.27 0.14
N GLY A 65 -4.64 8.13 1.16
CA GLY A 65 -4.88 9.57 1.05
C GLY A 65 -3.67 10.34 0.56
N ALA A 66 -3.88 11.28 -0.35
CA ALA A 66 -2.86 12.22 -0.77
C ALA A 66 -2.45 13.17 0.37
N GLY A 67 -1.17 13.56 0.40
CA GLY A 67 -0.70 14.64 1.26
C GLY A 67 -1.18 16.01 0.80
N ARG A 68 -0.94 17.04 1.62
CA ARG A 68 -1.24 18.42 1.24
C ARG A 68 -0.25 18.89 0.19
N ALA A 69 -0.61 19.87 -0.66
CA ALA A 69 0.30 20.39 -1.68
C ALA A 69 1.65 20.90 -1.11
N ALA A 70 1.64 21.50 0.08
CA ALA A 70 2.84 21.96 0.78
C ALA A 70 3.67 20.83 1.41
N ASP A 71 3.08 19.65 1.57
CA ASP A 71 3.72 18.47 2.16
C ASP A 71 3.09 17.19 1.57
N PRO A 72 3.43 16.85 0.31
CA PRO A 72 2.80 15.75 -0.43
C PRO A 72 3.10 14.38 0.20
N ARG A 73 4.06 14.35 1.14
CA ARG A 73 4.49 13.19 1.92
C ARG A 73 3.77 13.07 3.28
N LYS A 74 2.67 13.81 3.52
CA LYS A 74 1.82 13.77 4.73
C LYS A 74 0.33 13.52 4.50
N GLY A 75 0.01 12.49 3.74
CA GLY A 75 -1.32 11.89 3.67
C GLY A 75 -1.48 10.71 4.63
N SER A 76 -2.28 9.71 4.25
CA SER A 76 -2.66 8.62 5.16
C SER A 76 -2.90 7.29 4.47
N ILE A 77 -2.90 6.21 5.25
CA ILE A 77 -3.52 4.94 4.90
C ILE A 77 -4.64 4.69 5.89
N THR A 78 -5.81 4.30 5.38
CA THR A 78 -6.87 3.72 6.20
C THR A 78 -7.28 2.37 5.67
N VAL A 79 -7.61 1.47 6.60
CA VAL A 79 -8.21 0.17 6.31
C VAL A 79 -9.49 0.06 7.09
N LYS A 80 -10.63 0.01 6.39
CA LYS A 80 -11.93 -0.22 7.00
C LYS A 80 -12.30 -1.69 6.83
N CYS A 81 -12.40 -2.42 7.93
CA CYS A 81 -12.83 -3.83 7.92
C CYS A 81 -14.30 -3.92 8.35
N ALA A 82 -15.10 -4.74 7.66
CA ALA A 82 -16.40 -5.13 8.18
C ALA A 82 -16.24 -5.82 9.55
N GLY A 83 -16.99 -5.38 10.57
CA GLY A 83 -17.00 -5.97 11.91
C GLY A 83 -15.87 -5.54 12.87
N HIS A 84 -14.78 -4.93 12.37
CA HIS A 84 -13.59 -4.60 13.19
C HIS A 84 -13.24 -3.10 13.24
N GLY A 85 -13.94 -2.25 12.48
CA GLY A 85 -13.78 -0.79 12.55
C GLY A 85 -12.83 -0.19 11.50
N LEU A 86 -12.18 0.92 11.84
CA LEU A 86 -11.28 1.69 10.98
C LEU A 86 -9.88 1.74 11.59
N TRP A 87 -8.90 1.25 10.84
CA TRP A 87 -7.47 1.38 11.14
C TRP A 87 -6.88 2.53 10.33
N TYR A 88 -5.91 3.24 10.90
CA TYR A 88 -5.34 4.45 10.30
C TYR A 88 -3.86 4.63 10.66
N THR A 89 -3.06 5.05 9.68
CA THR A 89 -1.69 5.51 9.89
C THR A 89 -1.30 6.60 8.89
N THR A 90 -0.33 7.43 9.24
CA THR A 90 0.31 8.41 8.32
C THR A 90 1.70 7.97 7.87
N TYR A 91 2.19 6.83 8.35
CA TYR A 91 3.58 6.39 8.22
C TYR A 91 4.05 6.18 6.76
N HIS A 92 3.15 5.76 5.88
CA HIS A 92 3.43 5.35 4.50
C HIS A 92 4.13 6.42 3.64
N LEU A 93 3.85 7.69 3.87
CA LEU A 93 4.22 8.73 2.92
C LEU A 93 5.62 9.31 3.13
N ASN A 94 6.34 8.79 4.13
CA ASN A 94 7.79 8.94 4.20
C ASN A 94 8.50 8.37 2.97
N PHE A 95 7.89 7.39 2.28
CA PHE A 95 8.56 6.59 1.24
C PHE A 95 7.97 6.75 -0.16
N VAL A 96 6.71 7.21 -0.27
CA VAL A 96 5.98 7.29 -1.53
C VAL A 96 5.21 8.59 -1.63
N VAL A 97 5.15 9.18 -2.82
CA VAL A 97 4.27 10.30 -3.16
C VAL A 97 2.94 9.76 -3.66
N VAL A 98 1.84 10.24 -3.08
CA VAL A 98 0.48 9.89 -3.51
C VAL A 98 -0.14 11.12 -4.18
N PRO A 99 -0.21 11.15 -5.53
CA PRO A 99 -0.63 12.34 -6.26
C PRO A 99 -2.13 12.64 -6.11
N ALA A 100 -2.94 11.60 -5.84
CA ALA A 100 -4.36 11.71 -5.60
C ALA A 100 -4.80 10.61 -4.63
N THR A 101 -5.79 10.90 -3.79
CA THR A 101 -6.38 9.88 -2.91
C THR A 101 -6.99 8.76 -3.74
N VAL A 102 -6.62 7.53 -3.43
CA VAL A 102 -7.11 6.32 -4.09
C VAL A 102 -7.83 5.42 -3.10
N ARG A 103 -8.80 4.65 -3.60
CA ARG A 103 -9.62 3.72 -2.82
C ARG A 103 -9.77 2.40 -3.54
N ALA A 104 -9.79 1.30 -2.80
CA ALA A 104 -10.11 -0.02 -3.32
C ALA A 104 -11.01 -0.76 -2.33
N ASP A 105 -12.15 -1.22 -2.81
CA ASP A 105 -13.07 -2.11 -2.11
C ASP A 105 -12.72 -3.57 -2.46
N LYS A 106 -12.69 -4.43 -1.44
CA LYS A 106 -12.21 -5.81 -1.55
C LYS A 106 -13.09 -6.76 -0.75
N ARG A 107 -13.23 -7.99 -1.24
CA ARG A 107 -13.89 -9.06 -0.50
C ARG A 107 -12.94 -9.65 0.56
N ALA A 108 -13.50 -10.41 1.50
CA ALA A 108 -12.69 -11.18 2.44
C ALA A 108 -11.72 -12.11 1.67
N GLY A 109 -10.44 -12.09 2.05
CA GLY A 109 -9.38 -12.86 1.38
C GLY A 109 -9.02 -12.38 -0.03
N GLU A 110 -9.63 -11.29 -0.53
CA GLU A 110 -9.23 -10.71 -1.80
C GLU A 110 -8.05 -9.76 -1.58
N PRO A 111 -6.90 -9.96 -2.25
CA PRO A 111 -5.78 -9.05 -2.14
C PRO A 111 -6.04 -7.75 -2.90
N VAL A 112 -5.39 -6.69 -2.43
CA VAL A 112 -5.17 -5.47 -3.19
C VAL A 112 -3.76 -5.48 -3.77
N LEU A 113 -3.64 -4.94 -4.98
CA LEU A 113 -2.36 -4.69 -5.63
C LEU A 113 -2.12 -3.17 -5.64
N VAL A 114 -0.99 -2.75 -5.09
CA VAL A 114 -0.54 -1.36 -5.12
C VAL A 114 0.63 -1.25 -6.08
N ASP A 115 0.45 -0.49 -7.15
CA ASP A 115 1.44 -0.29 -8.19
C ASP A 115 2.26 0.99 -7.90
N LEU A 116 3.58 0.84 -7.87
CA LEU A 116 4.54 1.89 -7.56
C LEU A 116 5.49 2.11 -8.74
N GLU A 117 5.86 3.37 -8.96
CA GLU A 117 6.76 3.77 -10.03
C GLU A 117 7.73 4.86 -9.57
N ARG A 118 9.00 4.70 -9.91
CA ARG A 118 10.03 5.70 -9.74
C ARG A 118 9.84 6.83 -10.76
N ARG A 119 9.64 8.04 -10.27
CA ARG A 119 9.52 9.27 -11.06
C ARG A 119 10.63 10.23 -10.62
N GLY A 120 11.73 10.22 -11.36
CA GLY A 120 12.94 10.96 -10.96
C GLY A 120 13.52 10.43 -9.66
N ALA A 121 13.62 11.28 -8.64
CA ALA A 121 14.16 10.93 -7.32
C ALA A 121 13.10 10.35 -6.36
N GLU A 122 11.82 10.34 -6.75
CA GLU A 122 10.71 9.92 -5.89
C GLU A 122 10.11 8.59 -6.35
N ILE A 123 9.51 7.86 -5.42
CA ILE A 123 8.60 6.76 -5.75
C ILE A 123 7.18 7.30 -5.64
N ALA A 124 6.38 7.11 -6.69
CA ALA A 124 4.99 7.53 -6.73
C ALA A 124 4.06 6.32 -6.73
N LEU A 125 2.94 6.45 -6.03
CA LEU A 125 1.81 5.56 -6.22
C LEU A 125 1.15 5.87 -7.55
N VAL A 126 0.99 4.84 -8.39
CA VAL A 126 0.41 4.99 -9.73
C VAL A 126 -0.89 4.23 -9.92
N GLY A 127 -1.21 3.29 -9.03
CA GLY A 127 -2.47 2.56 -9.08
C GLY A 127 -2.73 1.70 -7.85
N VAL A 128 -4.01 1.42 -7.62
CA VAL A 128 -4.50 0.43 -6.66
C VAL A 128 -5.59 -0.38 -7.36
N ARG A 129 -5.53 -1.71 -7.30
CA ARG A 129 -6.46 -2.60 -8.00
C ARG A 129 -6.73 -3.90 -7.27
#